data_AF-A0A2V8LKV6-F1
#
_entry.id   AF-A0A2V8LKV6-F1
#
_cell.length_a   1.000
_cell.length_b   1.000
_cell.length_c   1.000
_cell.angle_alpha   90.00
_cell.angle_beta   90.00
_cell.angle_gamma   90.00
#
_symmetry.space_group_name_H-M   'P 1'
#
loop_
_entity.id
_entity.type
_entity.pdbx_description
1 polymer ?
#
loop_
_entity_poly.entity_id
_entity_poly.type
_entity_poly.pdbx_seq_one_letter_code
_entity_poly.pdbx_strand_id
1 'polypeptide(L)'
;MLRKSEALMAATFFCLLMCFMTAPGHAQGQPQRGGRGQVALPDGSGKEEVQVQCTKCHALGLIANAGGNTKQEWADLFGTMVKLPNDQRDAIADYLAKNFPPQPRPQAVVVPGPMSVSFKEWNVPTLGSRPHDPEPGPGGTIWWTGMFANVLGRLDPKTNEFKEYPAKTPASGPHGLAFDKDGYLWFTANSKGYIGKLDPKTGDVKEYKLPDDVRDPHTPLIAPSGTVFFTAQGANYIGRINPKTGEIKVQKTPTERANPYGMVFTSKGIPFVCDFGTNKIIQFDPETLAIKEYELPNAESRPRRIAISPDDIIWYSDYSRGYLGRLDPKTGKVTDWPSPSGPRSQPYGITYLNGAIWYVESAIRPNVLVRFDIKTEKFQSWTIPGGGGVVRNMKSTPDGNLVIAESGVNKVGLVLVGSKDANSSR
;
A
#
# COMPACT_ATOMS: atom_id res chain seq x y z
N MET A 1 -14.46 54.96 -36.82
CA MET A 1 -14.40 54.79 -38.30
C MET A 1 -12.92 54.83 -38.68
N LEU A 2 -12.35 53.68 -39.11
CA LEU A 2 -11.91 53.41 -40.49
C LEU A 2 -10.71 54.30 -40.89
N ARG A 3 -9.55 53.85 -41.40
CA ARG A 3 -9.06 52.63 -42.07
C ARG A 3 -7.52 52.81 -42.18
N LYS A 4 -6.69 51.79 -41.94
CA LYS A 4 -6.07 50.85 -42.91
C LYS A 4 -5.29 51.50 -44.08
N SER A 5 -4.01 51.10 -44.23
CA SER A 5 -3.34 50.47 -45.41
C SER A 5 -1.83 50.83 -45.42
N GLU A 6 -0.87 49.89 -45.36
CA GLU A 6 -0.29 49.10 -46.48
C GLU A 6 0.31 50.00 -47.60
N ALA A 7 1.49 49.81 -48.21
CA ALA A 7 2.60 48.84 -48.15
C ALA A 7 3.77 49.33 -49.05
N LEU A 8 4.96 48.71 -48.86
CA LEU A 8 6.03 48.36 -49.84
C LEU A 8 6.85 49.40 -50.65
N MET A 9 8.20 49.31 -50.50
CA MET A 9 9.23 49.25 -51.57
C MET A 9 10.57 48.84 -50.90
N ALA A 10 11.11 47.61 -51.03
CA ALA A 10 11.78 46.93 -52.14
C ALA A 10 13.25 47.36 -52.38
N ALA A 11 14.21 46.47 -52.04
CA ALA A 11 15.50 46.23 -52.72
C ALA A 11 16.20 44.98 -52.09
N THR A 12 16.00 43.78 -52.61
CA THR A 12 16.88 42.95 -53.49
C THR A 12 18.20 42.38 -52.92
N PHE A 13 18.26 41.02 -52.93
CA PHE A 13 19.40 40.06 -53.04
C PHE A 13 20.46 40.06 -51.91
N PHE A 14 20.91 38.94 -51.33
CA PHE A 14 21.30 37.67 -51.93
C PHE A 14 21.17 36.48 -50.95
N CYS A 15 21.00 35.28 -51.52
CA CYS A 15 20.81 33.98 -50.90
C CYS A 15 22.09 33.47 -50.19
N LEU A 16 22.00 32.91 -48.97
CA LEU A 16 22.71 31.69 -48.62
C LEU A 16 22.15 31.02 -47.37
N LEU A 17 22.09 29.70 -47.46
CA LEU A 17 21.37 28.74 -46.63
C LEU A 17 22.22 28.29 -45.41
N MET A 18 21.49 28.03 -44.33
CA MET A 18 21.61 26.88 -43.40
C MET A 18 22.59 26.86 -42.21
N CYS A 19 21.95 26.52 -41.08
CA CYS A 19 22.39 25.73 -39.93
C CYS A 19 23.25 26.40 -38.85
N PHE A 20 22.56 26.98 -37.86
CA PHE A 20 23.10 27.16 -36.51
C PHE A 20 22.95 25.85 -35.71
N MET A 21 24.09 25.30 -35.28
CA MET A 21 24.16 24.36 -34.16
C MET A 21 24.10 25.14 -32.84
N THR A 22 23.21 24.75 -31.94
CA THR A 22 23.26 25.14 -30.52
C THR A 22 23.21 23.90 -29.64
N ALA A 23 24.09 23.89 -28.64
CA ALA A 23 24.41 22.77 -27.76
C ALA A 23 23.24 22.37 -26.82
N PRO A 24 23.17 21.11 -26.36
CA PRO A 24 22.12 20.67 -25.44
C PRO A 24 22.46 20.98 -23.98
N GLY A 25 21.72 21.92 -23.39
CA GLY A 25 21.62 22.09 -21.94
C GLY A 25 20.80 20.96 -21.31
N HIS A 26 21.32 20.36 -20.24
CA HIS A 26 20.66 19.32 -19.46
C HIS A 26 19.51 19.91 -18.63
N ALA A 27 18.27 19.73 -19.10
CA ALA A 27 17.06 19.88 -18.30
C ALA A 27 16.51 18.48 -17.98
N GLN A 28 16.73 17.99 -16.76
CA GLN A 28 16.08 16.77 -16.29
C GLN A 28 14.61 17.08 -15.97
N GLY A 29 13.74 16.70 -16.89
CA GLY A 29 12.29 16.81 -16.76
C GLY A 29 11.74 15.91 -15.65
N GLN A 30 10.79 16.46 -14.91
CA GLN A 30 9.90 15.73 -13.99
C GLN A 30 9.27 14.52 -14.69
N PRO A 31 9.06 13.38 -14.00
CA PRO A 31 8.29 12.29 -14.57
C PRO A 31 6.85 12.76 -14.79
N GLN A 32 6.47 12.94 -16.06
CA GLN A 32 5.09 13.20 -16.44
C GLN A 32 4.22 12.08 -15.87
N ARG A 33 3.25 12.46 -15.02
CA ARG A 33 2.09 11.62 -14.72
C ARG A 33 1.41 11.35 -16.05
N GLY A 34 1.52 10.12 -16.56
CA GLY A 34 0.93 9.70 -17.82
C GLY A 34 -0.56 10.06 -17.85
N GLY A 35 -0.94 10.82 -18.88
CA GLY A 35 -2.34 11.14 -19.16
C GLY A 35 -3.17 9.86 -19.31
N ARG A 36 -4.47 9.95 -18.98
CA ARG A 36 -5.49 8.92 -19.25
C ARG A 36 -5.75 8.79 -20.76
N GLY A 37 -4.72 8.46 -21.53
CA GLY A 37 -4.87 7.98 -22.90
C GLY A 37 -5.28 6.50 -22.87
N GLN A 38 -6.16 6.11 -23.78
CA GLN A 38 -6.53 4.71 -23.95
C GLN A 38 -5.28 3.94 -24.40
N VAL A 39 -4.76 3.06 -23.55
CA VAL A 39 -3.57 2.26 -23.88
C VAL A 39 -3.95 1.23 -24.92
N ALA A 40 -3.35 1.33 -26.11
CA ALA A 40 -3.46 0.31 -27.15
C ALA A 40 -2.45 -0.82 -26.87
N LEU A 41 -2.92 -2.06 -26.84
CA LEU A 41 -2.01 -3.22 -26.71
C LEU A 41 -1.38 -3.57 -28.08
N PRO A 42 -0.13 -4.07 -28.10
CA PRO A 42 0.54 -4.48 -29.34
C PRO A 42 -0.24 -5.53 -30.12
N ASP A 43 -0.21 -5.50 -31.45
CA ASP A 43 -0.94 -6.49 -32.25
C ASP A 43 -0.36 -7.90 -32.11
N GLY A 44 -1.24 -8.91 -32.11
CA GLY A 44 -0.84 -10.31 -32.04
C GLY A 44 -1.97 -11.25 -31.61
N SER A 45 -1.79 -12.55 -31.87
CA SER A 45 -2.68 -13.62 -31.40
C SER A 45 -2.79 -13.59 -29.88
N GLY A 46 -4.02 -13.58 -29.33
CA GLY A 46 -4.31 -13.43 -27.90
C GLY A 46 -4.64 -11.99 -27.45
N LYS A 47 -4.43 -10.98 -28.30
CA LYS A 47 -4.77 -9.58 -28.00
C LYS A 47 -6.26 -9.41 -27.69
N GLU A 48 -7.11 -9.93 -28.55
CA GLU A 48 -8.56 -9.80 -28.42
C GLU A 48 -9.05 -10.46 -27.13
N GLU A 49 -8.56 -11.66 -26.82
CA GLU A 49 -8.85 -12.35 -25.57
C GLU A 49 -8.46 -11.51 -24.34
N VAL A 50 -7.28 -10.89 -24.33
CA VAL A 50 -6.87 -9.99 -23.24
C VAL A 50 -7.81 -8.78 -23.14
N GLN A 51 -8.16 -8.15 -24.26
CA GLN A 51 -9.05 -6.99 -24.26
C GLN A 51 -10.45 -7.37 -23.75
N VAL A 52 -11.00 -8.49 -24.18
CA VAL A 52 -12.33 -8.95 -23.78
C VAL A 52 -12.37 -9.42 -22.33
N GLN A 53 -11.37 -10.18 -21.87
CA GLN A 53 -11.41 -10.76 -20.53
C GLN A 53 -10.97 -9.76 -19.45
N CYS A 54 -9.91 -8.99 -19.68
CA CYS A 54 -9.30 -8.18 -18.62
C CYS A 54 -9.99 -6.83 -18.41
N THR A 55 -10.61 -6.25 -19.45
CA THR A 55 -11.30 -4.95 -19.33
C THR A 55 -12.60 -5.01 -18.53
N LYS A 56 -13.11 -6.23 -18.25
CA LYS A 56 -14.26 -6.45 -17.38
C LYS A 56 -14.07 -5.90 -15.97
N CYS A 57 -12.82 -5.83 -15.50
CA CYS A 57 -12.51 -5.44 -14.13
C CYS A 57 -11.60 -4.22 -14.02
N HIS A 58 -10.66 -4.03 -14.96
CA HIS A 58 -9.74 -2.89 -14.89
C HIS A 58 -9.26 -2.43 -16.27
N ALA A 59 -8.74 -1.19 -16.33
CA ALA A 59 -8.16 -0.64 -17.55
C ALA A 59 -6.90 -1.40 -17.99
N LEU A 60 -6.66 -1.44 -19.31
CA LEU A 60 -5.50 -2.12 -19.92
C LEU A 60 -4.15 -1.51 -19.50
N GLY A 61 -4.14 -0.25 -19.07
CA GLY A 61 -2.94 0.40 -18.55
C GLY A 61 -2.33 -0.31 -17.33
N LEU A 62 -3.11 -1.07 -16.55
CA LEU A 62 -2.55 -1.87 -15.46
C LEU A 62 -1.70 -3.05 -15.97
N ILE A 63 -2.02 -3.57 -17.15
CA ILE A 63 -1.27 -4.67 -17.79
C ILE A 63 0.00 -4.10 -18.41
N ALA A 64 -0.14 -3.05 -19.24
CA ALA A 64 0.97 -2.44 -19.94
C ALA A 64 2.06 -1.90 -19.00
N ASN A 65 1.68 -1.51 -17.77
CA ASN A 65 2.58 -0.98 -16.76
C ASN A 65 2.98 -2.01 -15.68
N ALA A 66 2.64 -3.30 -15.81
CA ALA A 66 2.87 -4.31 -14.77
C ALA A 66 4.35 -4.70 -14.54
N GLY A 67 5.27 -4.14 -15.34
CA GLY A 67 6.70 -4.48 -15.31
C GLY A 67 7.04 -5.84 -15.90
N GLY A 68 6.11 -6.45 -16.65
CA GLY A 68 6.25 -7.66 -17.48
C GLY A 68 6.56 -8.97 -16.74
N ASN A 69 6.15 -10.13 -17.23
CA ASN A 69 6.39 -11.41 -16.55
C ASN A 69 6.66 -12.54 -17.55
N THR A 70 7.17 -13.67 -17.07
CA THR A 70 7.26 -14.90 -17.86
C THR A 70 5.85 -15.42 -18.15
N LYS A 71 5.71 -16.36 -19.10
CA LYS A 71 4.42 -16.99 -19.40
C LYS A 71 3.76 -17.57 -18.14
N GLN A 72 4.52 -18.33 -17.35
CA GLN A 72 4.00 -18.96 -16.14
C GLN A 72 3.58 -17.92 -15.10
N GLU A 73 4.43 -16.93 -14.82
CA GLU A 73 4.11 -15.87 -13.86
C GLU A 73 2.89 -15.03 -14.30
N TRP A 74 2.71 -14.79 -15.60
CA TRP A 74 1.48 -14.16 -16.10
C TRP A 74 0.26 -15.03 -15.84
N ALA A 75 0.35 -16.32 -16.17
CA ALA A 75 -0.72 -17.29 -15.95
C ALA A 75 -1.11 -17.40 -14.48
N ASP A 76 -0.13 -17.40 -13.59
CA ASP A 76 -0.34 -17.41 -12.15
C ASP A 76 -0.99 -16.10 -11.69
N LEU A 77 -0.49 -14.95 -12.15
CA LEU A 77 -1.01 -13.64 -11.79
C LEU A 77 -2.48 -13.47 -12.17
N PHE A 78 -2.86 -13.65 -13.44
CA PHE A 78 -4.27 -13.48 -13.82
C PHE A 78 -5.15 -14.63 -13.30
N GLY A 79 -4.58 -15.80 -13.04
CA GLY A 79 -5.29 -16.90 -12.37
C GLY A 79 -5.78 -16.53 -10.97
N THR A 80 -5.13 -15.58 -10.30
CA THR A 80 -5.61 -15.00 -9.04
C THR A 80 -6.78 -14.01 -9.22
N MET A 81 -7.08 -13.61 -10.46
CA MET A 81 -8.07 -12.58 -10.79
C MET A 81 -9.31 -13.16 -11.46
N VAL A 82 -9.13 -14.13 -12.35
CA VAL A 82 -10.19 -14.71 -13.16
C VAL A 82 -9.89 -16.17 -13.46
N LYS A 83 -10.93 -17.00 -13.47
CA LYS A 83 -10.85 -18.38 -13.93
C LYS A 83 -11.17 -18.44 -15.43
N LEU A 84 -10.27 -18.99 -16.21
CA LEU A 84 -10.40 -19.11 -17.67
C LEU A 84 -10.24 -20.58 -18.11
N PRO A 85 -10.86 -20.99 -19.23
CA PRO A 85 -10.54 -22.25 -19.90
C PRO A 85 -9.04 -22.37 -20.22
N ASN A 86 -8.49 -23.60 -20.27
CA ASN A 86 -7.04 -23.82 -20.41
C ASN A 86 -6.46 -23.26 -21.71
N ASP A 87 -7.15 -23.45 -22.83
CA ASP A 87 -6.79 -22.92 -24.14
C ASP A 87 -6.73 -21.39 -24.14
N GLN A 88 -7.74 -20.74 -23.55
CA GLN A 88 -7.77 -19.28 -23.41
C GLN A 88 -6.69 -18.77 -22.45
N ARG A 89 -6.46 -19.48 -21.34
CA ARG A 89 -5.39 -19.20 -20.38
C ARG A 89 -4.03 -19.22 -21.09
N ASP A 90 -3.76 -20.25 -21.88
CA ASP A 90 -2.47 -20.40 -22.57
C ASP A 90 -2.28 -19.33 -23.63
N ALA A 91 -3.31 -19.04 -24.45
CA ALA A 91 -3.25 -17.99 -25.47
C ALA A 91 -2.99 -16.60 -24.87
N ILE A 92 -3.67 -16.26 -23.77
CA ILE A 92 -3.45 -15.00 -23.04
C ILE A 92 -2.04 -14.96 -22.45
N ALA A 93 -1.58 -16.04 -21.81
CA ALA A 93 -0.27 -16.09 -21.19
C ALA A 93 0.86 -15.95 -22.24
N ASP A 94 0.73 -16.59 -23.40
CA ASP A 94 1.68 -16.47 -24.51
C ASP A 94 1.73 -15.03 -25.04
N TYR A 95 0.56 -14.43 -25.28
CA TYR A 95 0.47 -13.05 -25.73
C TYR A 95 1.10 -12.08 -24.73
N LEU A 96 0.79 -12.22 -23.44
CA LEU A 96 1.30 -11.33 -22.39
C LEU A 96 2.81 -11.49 -22.21
N ALA A 97 3.35 -12.72 -22.25
CA ALA A 97 4.79 -12.94 -22.13
C ALA A 97 5.56 -12.39 -23.33
N LYS A 98 5.00 -12.52 -24.54
CA LYS A 98 5.61 -11.98 -25.76
C LYS A 98 5.67 -10.45 -25.75
N ASN A 99 4.58 -9.80 -25.36
CA ASN A 99 4.44 -8.35 -25.48
C ASN A 99 4.86 -7.59 -24.21
N PHE A 100 4.83 -8.24 -23.06
CA PHE A 100 5.23 -7.70 -21.77
C PHE A 100 6.18 -8.69 -21.06
N PRO A 101 7.37 -8.94 -21.63
CA PRO A 101 8.34 -9.85 -21.04
C PRO A 101 8.93 -9.29 -19.73
N PRO A 102 9.52 -10.14 -18.87
CA PRO A 102 10.15 -9.72 -17.63
C PRO A 102 11.11 -8.55 -17.84
N GLN A 103 10.95 -7.50 -17.05
CA GLN A 103 11.89 -6.38 -17.01
C GLN A 103 12.91 -6.59 -15.88
N PRO A 104 14.12 -5.99 -15.98
CA PRO A 104 15.09 -6.01 -14.88
C PRO A 104 14.48 -5.49 -13.58
N ARG A 105 14.53 -6.31 -12.53
CA ARG A 105 13.97 -5.99 -11.20
C ARG A 105 15.06 -5.99 -10.14
N PRO A 106 14.90 -5.18 -9.07
CA PRO A 106 15.69 -5.35 -7.86
C PRO A 106 15.58 -6.79 -7.34
N GLN A 107 16.73 -7.38 -7.01
CA GLN A 107 16.82 -8.75 -6.52
C GLN A 107 16.64 -8.79 -5.00
N ALA A 108 16.10 -9.91 -4.51
CA ALA A 108 15.97 -10.15 -3.09
C ALA A 108 17.32 -10.36 -2.42
N VAL A 109 17.54 -9.70 -1.29
CA VAL A 109 18.67 -9.95 -0.39
C VAL A 109 18.16 -10.62 0.87
N VAL A 110 18.49 -11.91 1.00
CA VAL A 110 18.21 -12.71 2.19
C VAL A 110 19.38 -12.59 3.15
N VAL A 111 19.14 -12.02 4.33
CA VAL A 111 20.12 -11.85 5.39
C VAL A 111 19.96 -13.00 6.38
N PRO A 112 20.97 -13.88 6.53
CA PRO A 112 20.89 -15.01 7.45
C PRO A 112 20.91 -14.54 8.91
N GLY A 113 20.34 -15.34 9.81
CA GLY A 113 20.37 -15.07 11.23
C GLY A 113 19.75 -16.19 12.06
N PRO A 114 19.76 -16.05 13.41
CA PRO A 114 19.40 -17.13 14.32
C PRO A 114 17.89 -17.35 14.47
N MET A 115 17.04 -16.39 14.06
CA MET A 115 15.59 -16.55 14.16
C MET A 115 15.07 -17.50 13.07
N SER A 116 14.02 -18.25 13.40
CA SER A 116 13.27 -19.03 12.41
C SER A 116 11.87 -18.46 12.26
N VAL A 117 11.36 -18.48 11.02
CA VAL A 117 9.96 -18.16 10.71
C VAL A 117 9.42 -19.22 9.75
N SER A 118 8.12 -19.48 9.82
CA SER A 118 7.42 -20.27 8.80
C SER A 118 6.18 -19.52 8.31
N PHE A 119 5.76 -19.79 7.08
CA PHE A 119 4.65 -19.09 6.43
C PHE A 119 3.49 -20.06 6.22
N LYS A 120 2.29 -19.62 6.57
CA LYS A 120 1.04 -20.19 6.08
C LYS A 120 0.33 -19.14 5.25
N GLU A 121 -0.08 -19.50 4.04
CA GLU A 121 -0.69 -18.59 3.09
C GLU A 121 -1.97 -19.19 2.54
N TRP A 122 -2.97 -18.35 2.32
CA TRP A 122 -4.23 -18.77 1.75
C TRP A 122 -4.71 -17.83 0.67
N ASN A 123 -5.15 -18.39 -0.46
CA ASN A 123 -5.91 -17.63 -1.45
C ASN A 123 -7.24 -17.20 -0.83
N VAL A 124 -7.59 -15.92 -0.95
CA VAL A 124 -8.91 -15.47 -0.50
C VAL A 124 -10.00 -15.95 -1.48
N PRO A 125 -11.25 -16.19 -1.02
CA PRO A 125 -12.27 -16.86 -1.83
C PRO A 125 -12.65 -16.12 -3.11
N THR A 126 -12.86 -14.80 -3.02
CA THR A 126 -13.17 -14.00 -4.21
C THR A 126 -11.91 -13.70 -5.00
N LEU A 127 -11.86 -14.12 -6.26
CA LEU A 127 -10.75 -13.82 -7.16
C LEU A 127 -10.68 -12.32 -7.48
N GLY A 128 -9.47 -11.81 -7.64
CA GLY A 128 -9.23 -10.39 -7.92
C GLY A 128 -9.59 -9.48 -6.75
N SER A 129 -9.82 -10.02 -5.56
CA SER A 129 -10.21 -9.28 -4.35
C SER A 129 -9.19 -8.24 -3.92
N ARG A 130 -7.90 -8.51 -4.16
CA ARG A 130 -6.76 -7.65 -3.80
C ARG A 130 -6.76 -7.33 -2.29
N PRO A 131 -6.56 -8.32 -1.40
CA PRO A 131 -6.45 -8.09 0.04
C PRO A 131 -5.50 -6.92 0.34
N HIS A 132 -5.96 -5.92 1.10
CA HIS A 132 -5.19 -4.69 1.30
C HIS A 132 -4.58 -4.58 2.71
N ASP A 133 -5.40 -4.36 3.74
CA ASP A 133 -4.93 -4.31 5.12
C ASP A 133 -5.39 -5.57 5.86
N PRO A 134 -4.47 -6.30 6.52
CA PRO A 134 -4.84 -7.38 7.41
C PRO A 134 -5.07 -6.85 8.83
N GLU A 135 -5.91 -7.54 9.61
CA GLU A 135 -6.11 -7.27 11.03
C GLU A 135 -6.25 -8.59 11.81
N PRO A 136 -5.46 -8.82 12.88
CA PRO A 136 -5.68 -9.94 13.79
C PRO A 136 -7.03 -9.78 14.50
N GLY A 137 -7.86 -10.82 14.45
CA GLY A 137 -9.19 -10.81 15.04
C GLY A 137 -9.33 -11.75 16.25
N PRO A 138 -10.48 -11.69 16.93
CA PRO A 138 -10.80 -12.58 18.06
C PRO A 138 -10.60 -14.06 17.71
N GLY A 139 -10.12 -14.84 18.68
CA GLY A 139 -9.89 -16.28 18.53
C GLY A 139 -8.67 -16.68 17.69
N GLY A 140 -7.84 -15.71 17.29
CA GLY A 140 -6.71 -15.93 16.37
C GLY A 140 -7.13 -15.92 14.90
N THR A 141 -8.23 -15.24 14.57
CA THR A 141 -8.71 -15.09 13.20
C THR A 141 -7.89 -14.05 12.45
N ILE A 142 -7.91 -14.12 11.12
CA ILE A 142 -7.25 -13.16 10.24
C ILE A 142 -8.34 -12.45 9.43
N TRP A 143 -8.36 -11.13 9.51
CA TRP A 143 -9.29 -10.31 8.72
C TRP A 143 -8.55 -9.56 7.63
N TRP A 144 -9.24 -9.25 6.53
CA TRP A 144 -8.70 -8.43 5.45
C TRP A 144 -9.78 -7.57 4.77
N THR A 145 -9.34 -6.50 4.13
CA THR A 145 -10.15 -5.73 3.18
C THR A 145 -9.93 -6.25 1.76
N GLY A 146 -10.99 -6.77 1.14
CA GLY A 146 -11.02 -7.11 -0.28
C GLY A 146 -11.38 -5.87 -1.09
N MET A 147 -10.39 -5.00 -1.34
CA MET A 147 -10.59 -3.66 -1.89
C MET A 147 -11.35 -3.68 -3.22
N PHE A 148 -11.02 -4.60 -4.13
CA PHE A 148 -11.64 -4.67 -5.46
C PHE A 148 -12.88 -5.56 -5.48
N ALA A 149 -12.93 -6.58 -4.62
CA ALA A 149 -14.11 -7.40 -4.44
C ALA A 149 -15.24 -6.70 -3.66
N ASN A 150 -14.96 -5.55 -3.03
CA ASN A 150 -15.91 -4.82 -2.19
C ASN A 150 -16.39 -5.64 -0.98
N VAL A 151 -15.49 -6.37 -0.33
CA VAL A 151 -15.78 -7.24 0.82
C VAL A 151 -14.84 -6.97 2.00
N LEU A 152 -15.30 -7.33 3.20
CA LEU A 152 -14.48 -7.53 4.39
C LEU A 152 -14.41 -9.03 4.62
N GLY A 153 -13.21 -9.59 4.71
CA GLY A 153 -13.02 -11.02 4.84
C GLY A 153 -12.53 -11.44 6.22
N ARG A 154 -12.89 -12.66 6.62
CA ARG A 154 -12.45 -13.36 7.82
C ARG A 154 -11.99 -14.76 7.45
N LEU A 155 -10.85 -15.16 8.01
CA LEU A 155 -10.27 -16.50 7.95
C LEU A 155 -10.05 -17.01 9.37
N ASP A 156 -10.48 -18.24 9.65
CA ASP A 156 -9.99 -19.00 10.80
C ASP A 156 -8.83 -19.91 10.35
N PRO A 157 -7.58 -19.62 10.76
CA PRO A 157 -6.42 -20.40 10.31
C PRO A 157 -6.33 -21.81 10.94
N LYS A 158 -7.18 -22.14 11.92
CA LYS A 158 -7.23 -23.48 12.52
C LYS A 158 -8.13 -24.42 11.72
N THR A 159 -9.23 -23.91 11.19
CA THR A 159 -10.22 -24.70 10.42
C THR A 159 -10.14 -24.46 8.92
N ASN A 160 -9.41 -23.43 8.48
CA ASN A 160 -9.39 -22.91 7.11
C ASN A 160 -10.76 -22.40 6.62
N GLU A 161 -11.65 -22.06 7.55
CA GLU A 161 -12.98 -21.53 7.21
C GLU A 161 -12.90 -20.04 6.85
N PHE A 162 -13.51 -19.70 5.71
CA PHE A 162 -13.63 -18.32 5.25
C PHE A 162 -15.05 -17.79 5.40
N LYS A 163 -15.16 -16.49 5.67
CA LYS A 163 -16.41 -15.74 5.56
C LYS A 163 -16.12 -14.36 4.99
N GLU A 164 -16.84 -13.97 3.94
CA GLU A 164 -16.78 -12.63 3.37
C GLU A 164 -18.07 -11.88 3.64
N TYR A 165 -17.95 -10.61 4.01
CA TYR A 165 -19.03 -9.67 4.31
C TYR A 165 -19.02 -8.59 3.22
N PRO A 166 -19.96 -8.61 2.27
CA PRO A 166 -20.05 -7.57 1.25
C PRO A 166 -20.30 -6.20 1.88
N ALA A 167 -19.57 -5.18 1.43
CA ALA A 167 -19.89 -3.82 1.79
C ALA A 167 -21.24 -3.43 1.16
N LYS A 168 -22.09 -2.74 1.93
CA LYS A 168 -23.44 -2.34 1.51
C LYS A 168 -23.39 -1.41 0.29
N THR A 169 -22.49 -0.44 0.31
CA THR A 169 -22.27 0.47 -0.80
C THR A 169 -21.44 -0.21 -1.91
N PRO A 170 -21.95 -0.28 -3.16
CA PRO A 170 -21.19 -0.84 -4.29
C PRO A 170 -19.92 -0.04 -4.60
N ALA A 171 -18.83 -0.76 -4.91
CA ALA A 171 -17.53 -0.16 -5.22
C ALA A 171 -17.07 0.85 -4.15
N SER A 172 -17.27 0.50 -2.87
CA SER A 172 -16.86 1.30 -1.71
C SER A 172 -15.34 1.42 -1.57
N GLY A 173 -14.61 0.43 -2.08
CA GLY A 173 -13.17 0.30 -1.91
C GLY A 173 -12.78 0.16 -0.44
N PRO A 174 -13.20 -0.91 0.27
CA PRO A 174 -12.76 -1.15 1.63
C PRO A 174 -11.23 -1.20 1.69
N HIS A 175 -10.63 -0.50 2.65
CA HIS A 175 -9.20 -0.23 2.63
C HIS A 175 -8.48 -0.59 3.94
N GLY A 176 -8.55 0.25 4.97
CA GLY A 176 -7.95 -0.03 6.28
C GLY A 176 -8.90 -0.79 7.21
N LEU A 177 -8.35 -1.47 8.22
CA LEU A 177 -9.08 -2.24 9.23
C LEU A 177 -8.57 -1.95 10.64
N ALA A 178 -9.48 -1.97 11.61
CA ALA A 178 -9.14 -2.04 13.03
C ALA A 178 -10.33 -2.52 13.86
N PHE A 179 -10.09 -3.42 14.82
CA PHE A 179 -11.12 -3.79 15.79
C PHE A 179 -11.28 -2.73 16.88
N ASP A 180 -12.51 -2.52 17.34
CA ASP A 180 -12.76 -1.89 18.64
C ASP A 180 -12.79 -2.92 19.78
N LYS A 181 -12.75 -2.42 21.02
CA LYS A 181 -12.75 -3.26 22.23
C LYS A 181 -14.02 -4.12 22.39
N ASP A 182 -15.09 -3.78 21.70
CA ASP A 182 -16.38 -4.47 21.77
C ASP A 182 -16.49 -5.55 20.66
N GLY A 183 -15.45 -5.70 19.84
CA GLY A 183 -15.35 -6.71 18.79
C GLY A 183 -15.97 -6.29 17.46
N TYR A 184 -16.33 -5.01 17.28
CA TYR A 184 -16.75 -4.52 15.97
C TYR A 184 -15.54 -4.17 15.11
N LEU A 185 -15.65 -4.48 13.82
CA LEU A 185 -14.59 -4.19 12.86
C LEU A 185 -14.86 -2.85 12.18
N TRP A 186 -13.97 -1.90 12.39
CA TRP A 186 -13.99 -0.61 11.69
C TRP A 186 -13.18 -0.70 10.41
N PHE A 187 -13.69 -0.07 9.35
CA PHE A 187 -13.00 0.00 8.06
C PHE A 187 -13.18 1.36 7.40
N THR A 188 -12.25 1.71 6.52
CA THR A 188 -12.35 2.88 5.64
C THR A 188 -12.82 2.45 4.26
N ALA A 189 -13.69 3.25 3.64
CA ALA A 189 -14.16 3.05 2.27
C ALA A 189 -13.64 4.16 1.37
N ASN A 190 -12.46 3.94 0.81
CA ASN A 190 -11.66 5.01 0.21
C ASN A 190 -12.32 5.62 -1.03
N SER A 191 -13.05 4.81 -1.79
CA SER A 191 -13.63 5.19 -3.08
C SER A 191 -14.97 5.91 -2.92
N LYS A 192 -15.60 5.83 -1.74
CA LYS A 192 -16.92 6.41 -1.46
C LYS A 192 -16.96 7.38 -0.27
N GLY A 193 -15.85 7.59 0.43
CA GLY A 193 -15.75 8.67 1.43
C GLY A 193 -16.54 8.41 2.70
N TYR A 194 -16.47 7.19 3.25
CA TYR A 194 -17.09 6.88 4.54
C TYR A 194 -16.19 5.99 5.41
N ILE A 195 -16.47 5.98 6.72
CA ILE A 195 -15.95 5.00 7.67
C ILE A 195 -17.08 4.05 8.02
N GLY A 196 -16.85 2.74 7.89
CA GLY A 196 -17.84 1.72 8.20
C GLY A 196 -17.53 1.01 9.52
N LYS A 197 -18.58 0.58 10.21
CA LYS A 197 -18.53 -0.27 11.41
C LYS A 197 -19.31 -1.54 11.14
N LEU A 198 -18.62 -2.67 10.99
CA LEU A 198 -19.18 -4.00 10.83
C LEU A 198 -19.40 -4.67 12.20
N ASP A 199 -20.58 -5.26 12.40
CA ASP A 199 -20.81 -6.29 13.42
C ASP A 199 -20.48 -7.67 12.85
N PRO A 200 -19.40 -8.34 13.29
CA PRO A 200 -19.05 -9.66 12.77
C PRO A 200 -20.11 -10.75 13.02
N LYS A 201 -20.96 -10.58 14.04
CA LYS A 201 -21.96 -11.58 14.44
C LYS A 201 -23.16 -11.54 13.50
N THR A 202 -23.69 -10.35 13.20
CA THR A 202 -24.87 -10.20 12.35
C THR A 202 -24.53 -9.93 10.89
N GLY A 203 -23.34 -9.37 10.61
CA GLY A 203 -22.96 -8.88 9.30
C GLY A 203 -23.44 -7.45 9.00
N ASP A 204 -24.08 -6.79 9.97
CA ASP A 204 -24.58 -5.44 9.77
C ASP A 204 -23.46 -4.41 9.72
N VAL A 205 -23.58 -3.49 8.76
CA VAL A 205 -22.67 -2.35 8.61
C VAL A 205 -23.42 -1.05 8.91
N LYS A 206 -22.87 -0.25 9.82
CA LYS A 206 -23.21 1.17 9.99
C LYS A 206 -22.18 2.02 9.26
N GLU A 207 -22.62 2.92 8.39
CA GLU A 207 -21.76 3.82 7.61
C GLU A 207 -21.80 5.23 8.21
N TYR A 208 -20.62 5.83 8.39
CA TYR A 208 -20.42 7.20 8.83
C TYR A 208 -19.91 8.00 7.62
N LYS A 209 -20.82 8.68 6.92
CA LYS A 209 -20.48 9.49 5.76
C LYS A 209 -19.61 10.67 6.20
N LEU A 210 -18.47 10.86 5.53
CA LEU A 210 -17.59 11.99 5.77
C LEU A 210 -18.09 13.25 5.05
N PRO A 211 -17.65 14.47 5.44
CA PRO A 211 -17.87 15.68 4.65
C PRO A 211 -17.39 15.50 3.21
N ASP A 212 -18.07 16.12 2.25
CA ASP A 212 -17.87 15.84 0.82
C ASP A 212 -16.44 16.19 0.31
N ASP A 213 -15.73 17.10 0.97
CA ASP A 213 -14.34 17.45 0.66
C ASP A 213 -13.31 16.47 1.26
N VAL A 214 -13.71 15.65 2.23
CA VAL A 214 -12.88 14.65 2.93
C VAL A 214 -13.00 13.29 2.22
N ARG A 215 -12.50 13.25 0.98
CA ARG A 215 -12.45 12.03 0.16
C ARG A 215 -11.26 11.14 0.54
N ASP A 216 -11.29 9.89 0.07
CA ASP A 216 -10.18 8.94 0.24
C ASP A 216 -9.79 8.65 1.71
N PRO A 217 -10.77 8.32 2.59
CA PRO A 217 -10.45 7.84 3.93
C PRO A 217 -9.63 6.55 3.82
N HIS A 218 -8.59 6.44 4.63
CA HIS A 218 -7.50 5.53 4.36
C HIS A 218 -7.16 4.61 5.52
N THR A 219 -6.53 5.09 6.60
CA THR A 219 -6.16 4.25 7.74
C THR A 219 -7.03 4.58 8.94
N PRO A 220 -7.80 3.63 9.50
CA PRO A 220 -8.47 3.81 10.78
C PRO A 220 -7.53 3.47 11.95
N LEU A 221 -7.75 4.10 13.10
CA LEU A 221 -7.04 3.84 14.35
C LEU A 221 -8.00 4.04 15.53
N ILE A 222 -8.22 3.00 16.33
CA ILE A 222 -9.26 3.00 17.38
C ILE A 222 -8.63 3.26 18.75
N ALA A 223 -9.00 4.36 19.40
CA ALA A 223 -8.53 4.65 20.75
C ALA A 223 -9.21 3.74 21.79
N PRO A 224 -8.58 3.51 22.96
CA PRO A 224 -9.21 2.79 24.07
C PRO A 224 -10.55 3.38 24.52
N SER A 225 -10.75 4.69 24.35
CA SER A 225 -12.04 5.38 24.61
C SER A 225 -13.17 4.99 23.65
N GLY A 226 -12.84 4.35 22.53
CA GLY A 226 -13.74 4.07 21.42
C GLY A 226 -13.74 5.13 20.32
N THR A 227 -13.07 6.27 20.51
CA THR A 227 -12.91 7.29 19.45
C THR A 227 -12.18 6.68 18.25
N VAL A 228 -12.71 6.89 17.06
CA VAL A 228 -12.15 6.35 15.82
C VAL A 228 -11.40 7.47 15.10
N PHE A 229 -10.09 7.39 15.08
CA PHE A 229 -9.25 8.28 14.28
C PHE A 229 -9.09 7.73 12.87
N PHE A 230 -8.93 8.61 11.89
CA PHE A 230 -8.66 8.22 10.52
C PHE A 230 -7.77 9.23 9.79
N THR A 231 -7.05 8.75 8.78
CA THR A 231 -6.46 9.59 7.73
C THR A 231 -7.37 9.64 6.52
N ALA A 232 -7.34 10.75 5.78
CA ALA A 232 -7.93 10.87 4.45
C ALA A 232 -6.83 11.30 3.48
N GLN A 233 -6.28 10.32 2.76
CA GLN A 233 -5.00 10.43 2.08
C GLN A 233 -5.06 11.47 0.97
N GLY A 234 -5.81 11.22 -0.10
CA GLY A 234 -5.91 12.11 -1.26
C GLY A 234 -6.57 13.46 -0.98
N ALA A 235 -7.28 13.60 0.14
CA ALA A 235 -7.89 14.87 0.56
C ALA A 235 -7.02 15.69 1.53
N ASN A 236 -5.92 15.13 2.04
CA ASN A 236 -4.98 15.82 2.93
C ASN A 236 -5.51 16.11 4.35
N TYR A 237 -6.38 15.25 4.89
CA TYR A 237 -6.97 15.41 6.23
C TYR A 237 -6.57 14.30 7.20
N ILE A 238 -6.58 14.65 8.49
CA ILE A 238 -6.81 13.73 9.59
C ILE A 238 -8.21 13.96 10.16
N GLY A 239 -8.76 12.99 10.87
CA GLY A 239 -10.04 13.15 11.52
C GLY A 239 -10.29 12.18 12.66
N ARG A 240 -11.40 12.44 13.36
CA ARG A 240 -11.92 11.56 14.40
C ARG A 240 -13.44 11.46 14.31
N ILE A 241 -13.96 10.33 14.77
CA ILE A 241 -15.39 10.06 14.91
C ILE A 241 -15.65 9.69 16.37
N ASN A 242 -16.63 10.36 16.99
CA ASN A 242 -17.23 9.88 18.22
C ASN A 242 -18.33 8.87 17.87
N PRO A 243 -18.15 7.57 18.09
CA PRO A 243 -19.11 6.57 17.64
C PRO A 243 -20.45 6.63 18.38
N LYS A 244 -20.48 7.23 19.58
CA LYS A 244 -21.68 7.35 20.42
C LYS A 244 -22.63 8.43 19.88
N THR A 245 -22.08 9.58 19.48
CA THR A 245 -22.86 10.72 18.97
C THR A 245 -22.93 10.75 17.45
N GLY A 246 -21.98 10.11 16.76
CA GLY A 246 -21.80 10.22 15.31
C GLY A 246 -21.09 11.51 14.88
N GLU A 247 -20.63 12.33 15.82
CA GLU A 247 -19.89 13.56 15.51
C GLU A 247 -18.57 13.23 14.80
N ILE A 248 -18.32 13.95 13.70
CA ILE A 248 -17.10 13.85 12.90
C ILE A 248 -16.39 15.19 12.95
N LYS A 249 -15.12 15.16 13.36
CA LYS A 249 -14.24 16.33 13.34
C LYS A 249 -13.03 16.02 12.48
N VAL A 250 -12.64 16.96 11.62
CA VAL A 250 -11.52 16.82 10.68
C VAL A 250 -10.61 18.03 10.75
N GLN A 251 -9.34 17.83 10.42
CA GLN A 251 -8.33 18.87 10.33
C GLN A 251 -7.45 18.62 9.11
N LYS A 252 -7.31 19.64 8.27
CA LYS A 252 -6.38 19.56 7.14
C LYS A 252 -4.96 19.58 7.68
N THR A 253 -4.11 18.70 7.15
CA THR A 253 -2.67 18.74 7.45
C THR A 253 -2.07 20.07 6.94
N PRO A 254 -1.12 20.69 7.67
CA PRO A 254 -0.59 22.00 7.32
C PRO A 254 0.19 21.98 6.00
N THR A 255 0.93 20.91 5.75
CA THR A 255 1.70 20.75 4.51
C THR A 255 0.80 20.29 3.36
N GLU A 256 0.83 21.00 2.23
CA GLU A 256 0.07 20.62 1.05
C GLU A 256 0.56 19.30 0.45
N ARG A 257 -0.38 18.47 -0.04
CA ARG A 257 -0.09 17.17 -0.66
C ARG A 257 0.71 16.23 0.27
N ALA A 258 0.56 16.41 1.58
CA ALA A 258 1.12 15.57 2.63
C ALA A 258 0.70 14.11 2.51
N ASN A 259 -0.51 13.81 2.01
CA ASN A 259 -1.03 12.44 1.88
C ASN A 259 -0.89 11.64 3.19
N PRO A 260 -1.55 12.07 4.28
CA PRO A 260 -1.48 11.38 5.57
C PRO A 260 -1.89 9.91 5.40
N TYR A 261 -1.07 8.99 5.92
CA TYR A 261 -1.15 7.57 5.58
C TYR A 261 -1.30 6.67 6.82
N GLY A 262 -0.24 5.97 7.24
CA GLY A 262 -0.25 5.06 8.38
C GLY A 262 -0.26 5.81 9.72
N MET A 263 -0.88 5.22 10.73
CA MET A 263 -0.98 5.80 12.08
C MET A 263 -0.70 4.81 13.20
N VAL A 264 -0.21 5.33 14.32
CA VAL A 264 -0.01 4.61 15.60
C VAL A 264 -0.33 5.54 16.77
N PHE A 265 -0.59 4.97 17.95
CA PHE A 265 -0.63 5.73 19.20
C PHE A 265 0.68 5.56 19.96
N THR A 266 1.09 6.63 20.65
CA THR A 266 1.98 6.53 21.82
C THR A 266 1.29 5.85 23.00
N SER A 267 2.07 5.46 24.01
CA SER A 267 1.63 4.93 25.30
C SER A 267 0.63 5.85 26.03
N LYS A 268 0.65 7.15 25.70
CA LYS A 268 -0.27 8.16 26.23
C LYS A 268 -1.50 8.41 25.35
N GLY A 269 -1.69 7.61 24.30
CA GLY A 269 -2.82 7.75 23.37
C GLY A 269 -2.70 8.94 22.41
N ILE A 270 -1.50 9.52 22.24
CA ILE A 270 -1.27 10.59 21.24
C ILE A 270 -1.04 9.94 19.87
N PRO A 271 -1.84 10.25 18.85
CA PRO A 271 -1.64 9.77 17.48
C PRO A 271 -0.41 10.35 16.79
N PHE A 272 0.31 9.49 16.08
CA PHE A 272 1.31 9.85 15.08
C PHE A 272 0.89 9.33 13.70
N VAL A 273 1.19 10.12 12.66
CA VAL A 273 0.83 9.85 11.27
C VAL A 273 2.04 10.12 10.38
N CYS A 274 2.30 9.27 9.39
CA CYS A 274 3.26 9.58 8.35
C CYS A 274 2.60 10.34 7.18
N ASP A 275 3.22 11.43 6.75
CA ASP A 275 2.78 12.22 5.60
C ASP A 275 3.53 11.74 4.35
N PHE A 276 3.03 10.66 3.75
CA PHE A 276 3.68 9.91 2.67
C PHE A 276 4.05 10.76 1.44
N GLY A 277 3.34 11.85 1.17
CA GLY A 277 3.64 12.76 0.07
C GLY A 277 4.83 13.68 0.32
N THR A 278 5.37 13.70 1.55
CA THR A 278 6.42 14.60 2.02
C THR A 278 7.49 13.84 2.80
N ASN A 279 8.49 14.54 3.32
CA ASN A 279 9.48 14.03 4.27
C ASN A 279 9.07 14.27 5.73
N LYS A 280 7.77 14.20 6.07
CA LYS A 280 7.28 14.55 7.41
C LYS A 280 6.55 13.41 8.10
N ILE A 281 6.62 13.44 9.43
CA ILE A 281 5.76 12.69 10.34
C ILE A 281 5.05 13.73 11.20
N ILE A 282 3.75 13.58 11.42
CA ILE A 282 2.99 14.49 12.26
C ILE A 282 2.50 13.78 13.51
N GLN A 283 2.38 14.52 14.60
CA GLN A 283 1.55 14.14 15.73
C GLN A 283 0.36 15.09 15.80
N PHE A 284 -0.75 14.66 16.38
CA PHE A 284 -1.86 15.56 16.64
C PHE A 284 -2.51 15.33 17.99
N ASP A 285 -3.10 16.39 18.55
CA ASP A 285 -3.86 16.31 19.80
C ASP A 285 -5.20 15.57 19.57
N PRO A 286 -5.51 14.53 20.35
CA PRO A 286 -6.67 13.66 20.08
C PRO A 286 -8.04 14.34 20.23
N GLU A 287 -8.13 15.49 20.91
CA GLU A 287 -9.38 16.21 21.14
C GLU A 287 -9.54 17.41 20.20
N THR A 288 -8.50 18.24 20.13
CA THR A 288 -8.50 19.47 19.35
C THR A 288 -8.14 19.25 17.88
N LEU A 289 -7.42 18.16 17.56
CA LEU A 289 -6.75 17.89 16.29
C LEU A 289 -5.63 18.88 15.94
N ALA A 290 -5.09 19.63 16.91
CA ALA A 290 -3.95 20.50 16.68
C ALA A 290 -2.71 19.67 16.29
N ILE A 291 -2.00 20.09 15.23
CA ILE A 291 -0.92 19.31 14.60
C ILE A 291 0.45 19.88 14.95
N LYS A 292 1.41 19.00 15.24
CA LYS A 292 2.85 19.30 15.26
C LYS A 292 3.54 18.44 14.20
N GLU A 293 4.34 19.07 13.35
CA GLU A 293 5.12 18.40 12.31
C GLU A 293 6.56 18.10 12.78
N TYR A 294 7.07 16.93 12.40
CA TYR A 294 8.47 16.52 12.50
C TYR A 294 9.01 16.38 11.08
N GLU A 295 9.97 17.22 10.71
CA GLU A 295 10.64 17.13 9.42
C GLU A 295 11.79 16.11 9.49
N LEU A 296 11.80 15.15 8.57
CA LEU A 296 12.86 14.17 8.45
C LEU A 296 14.06 14.79 7.70
N PRO A 297 15.31 14.54 8.13
CA PRO A 297 16.49 15.25 7.61
C PRO A 297 16.70 15.14 6.09
N ASN A 298 16.31 14.02 5.48
CA ASN A 298 16.43 13.82 4.05
C ASN A 298 15.12 14.18 3.34
N ALA A 299 15.15 15.21 2.49
CA ALA A 299 13.97 15.71 1.75
C ALA A 299 13.35 14.68 0.77
N GLU A 300 14.10 13.67 0.36
CA GLU A 300 13.60 12.59 -0.50
C GLU A 300 12.84 11.51 0.28
N SER A 301 12.89 11.53 1.62
CA SER A 301 12.19 10.54 2.46
C SER A 301 10.70 10.50 2.18
N ARG A 302 10.12 9.32 2.03
CA ARG A 302 8.66 9.15 1.89
C ARG A 302 8.17 8.12 2.90
N PRO A 303 7.98 8.51 4.19
CA PRO A 303 7.51 7.59 5.22
C PRO A 303 6.09 7.14 4.87
N ARG A 304 5.88 5.84 4.63
CA ARG A 304 4.61 5.35 4.10
C ARG A 304 3.75 4.63 5.13
N ARG A 305 4.34 3.77 5.95
CA ARG A 305 3.70 3.19 7.14
C ARG A 305 4.62 3.37 8.33
N ILE A 306 4.04 3.21 9.51
CA ILE A 306 4.69 3.53 10.76
C ILE A 306 4.39 2.45 11.80
N ALA A 307 5.36 2.16 12.65
CA ALA A 307 5.26 1.30 13.81
C ALA A 307 5.77 2.07 15.04
N ILE A 308 5.46 1.56 16.22
CA ILE A 308 5.91 2.14 17.48
C ILE A 308 6.44 1.05 18.39
N SER A 309 7.59 1.31 19.02
CA SER A 309 8.11 0.44 20.08
C SER A 309 7.61 0.89 21.46
N PRO A 310 7.66 0.02 22.49
CA PRO A 310 7.06 0.31 23.81
C PRO A 310 7.59 1.54 24.54
N ASP A 311 8.73 2.07 24.11
CA ASP A 311 9.39 3.28 24.61
C ASP A 311 8.95 4.58 23.89
N ASP A 312 7.86 4.52 23.11
CA ASP A 312 7.30 5.60 22.29
C ASP A 312 8.22 6.09 21.15
N ILE A 313 9.18 5.27 20.73
CA ILE A 313 9.97 5.54 19.54
C ILE A 313 9.18 5.17 18.29
N ILE A 314 9.20 6.08 17.33
CA ILE A 314 8.47 5.98 16.08
C ILE A 314 9.39 5.38 15.01
N TRP A 315 8.95 4.30 14.37
CA TRP A 315 9.67 3.63 13.29
C TRP A 315 8.88 3.75 12.00
N TYR A 316 9.53 4.01 10.88
CA TYR A 316 8.85 4.21 9.59
C TYR A 316 9.54 3.45 8.46
N SER A 317 8.74 3.00 7.51
CA SER A 317 9.22 2.51 6.23
C SER A 317 9.42 3.68 5.27
N ASP A 318 10.68 3.98 4.93
CA ASP A 318 11.00 5.00 3.92
C ASP A 318 10.91 4.40 2.52
N TYR A 319 9.75 4.59 1.91
CA TYR A 319 9.36 3.95 0.68
C TYR A 319 10.23 4.36 -0.53
N SER A 320 10.59 5.65 -0.64
CA SER A 320 11.32 6.15 -1.82
C SER A 320 12.79 5.80 -1.79
N ARG A 321 13.41 5.92 -0.61
CA ARG A 321 14.85 5.73 -0.45
C ARG A 321 15.25 4.28 -0.20
N GLY A 322 14.33 3.44 0.28
CA GLY A 322 14.63 2.06 0.66
C GLY A 322 15.31 1.94 2.01
N TYR A 323 14.78 2.61 3.05
CA TYR A 323 15.36 2.62 4.40
C TYR A 323 14.32 2.21 5.46
N LEU A 324 14.80 1.63 6.55
CA LEU A 324 14.11 1.65 7.83
C LEU A 324 14.54 2.91 8.57
N GLY A 325 13.57 3.73 8.98
CA GLY A 325 13.85 4.94 9.75
C GLY A 325 13.29 4.90 11.16
N ARG A 326 13.92 5.68 12.04
CA ARG A 326 13.57 5.84 13.45
C ARG A 326 13.54 7.32 13.80
N LEU A 327 12.47 7.76 14.42
CA LEU A 327 12.28 9.10 14.99
C LEU A 327 12.07 8.96 16.51
N ASP A 328 12.90 9.64 17.29
CA ASP A 328 12.63 9.89 18.70
C ASP A 328 11.80 11.17 18.84
N PRO A 329 10.51 11.09 19.19
CA PRO A 329 9.65 12.27 19.28
C PRO A 329 10.01 13.22 20.43
N LYS A 330 10.76 12.76 21.44
CA LYS A 330 11.18 13.59 22.58
C LYS A 330 12.30 14.53 22.19
N THR A 331 13.24 14.05 21.38
CA THR A 331 14.44 14.80 20.98
C THR A 331 14.37 15.32 19.56
N GLY A 332 13.48 14.78 18.71
CA GLY A 332 13.44 15.01 17.28
C GLY A 332 14.57 14.30 16.51
N LYS A 333 15.40 13.50 17.20
CA LYS A 333 16.53 12.81 16.56
C LYS A 333 16.01 11.73 15.60
N VAL A 334 16.58 11.71 14.40
CA VAL A 334 16.31 10.71 13.37
C VAL A 334 17.54 9.84 13.12
N THR A 335 17.33 8.55 12.86
CA THR A 335 18.37 7.61 12.44
C THR A 335 17.77 6.65 11.41
N ASP A 336 18.50 6.38 10.33
CA ASP A 336 18.04 5.52 9.25
C ASP A 336 19.06 4.40 8.99
N TRP A 337 18.56 3.24 8.58
CA TRP A 337 19.36 2.09 8.15
C TRP A 337 18.94 1.69 6.73
N PRO A 338 19.90 1.47 5.80
CA PRO A 338 19.56 1.02 4.46
C PRO A 338 18.93 -0.37 4.52
N SER A 339 17.82 -0.54 3.82
CA SER A 339 17.16 -1.85 3.75
C SER A 339 18.05 -2.85 2.99
N PRO A 340 18.08 -4.14 3.38
CA PRO A 340 18.97 -5.14 2.79
C PRO A 340 18.93 -5.25 1.27
N SER A 341 17.74 -5.17 0.64
CA SER A 341 17.63 -5.26 -0.82
C SER A 341 17.89 -3.91 -1.54
N GLY A 342 18.40 -2.92 -0.82
CA GLY A 342 18.92 -1.67 -1.36
C GLY A 342 17.86 -0.59 -1.63
N PRO A 343 18.25 0.49 -2.34
CA PRO A 343 17.45 1.72 -2.41
C PRO A 343 16.16 1.60 -3.21
N ARG A 344 16.00 0.53 -3.99
CA ARG A 344 14.78 0.24 -4.76
C ARG A 344 13.86 -0.78 -4.07
N SER A 345 14.11 -1.10 -2.80
CA SER A 345 13.35 -2.09 -2.02
C SER A 345 11.91 -1.70 -1.74
N GLN A 346 11.62 -0.38 -1.68
CA GLN A 346 10.30 0.17 -1.35
C GLN A 346 9.65 -0.52 -0.15
N PRO A 347 10.27 -0.38 1.06
CA PRO A 347 9.70 -0.93 2.27
C PRO A 347 8.29 -0.37 2.48
N TYR A 348 7.35 -1.22 2.87
CA TYR A 348 5.94 -0.84 2.95
C TYR A 348 5.27 -1.26 4.25
N GLY A 349 4.70 -2.46 4.34
CA GLY A 349 4.11 -2.94 5.60
C GLY A 349 5.17 -2.98 6.70
N ILE A 350 4.84 -2.50 7.90
CA ILE A 350 5.74 -2.43 9.05
C ILE A 350 4.97 -2.64 10.35
N THR A 351 5.57 -3.33 11.32
CA THR A 351 5.02 -3.51 12.67
C THR A 351 6.14 -3.76 13.68
N TYR A 352 5.87 -3.51 14.95
CA TYR A 352 6.77 -3.89 16.05
C TYR A 352 6.35 -5.26 16.60
N LEU A 353 7.31 -6.13 16.89
CA LEU A 353 7.06 -7.38 17.60
C LEU A 353 8.33 -7.84 18.34
N ASN A 354 8.19 -8.09 19.64
CA ASN A 354 9.20 -8.74 20.49
C ASN A 354 10.62 -8.17 20.35
N GLY A 355 10.76 -6.85 20.54
CA GLY A 355 12.06 -6.16 20.50
C GLY A 355 12.63 -5.93 19.10
N ALA A 356 11.84 -6.19 18.05
CA ALA A 356 12.24 -5.99 16.67
C ALA A 356 11.19 -5.24 15.86
N ILE A 357 11.67 -4.57 14.82
CA ILE A 357 10.82 -4.04 13.75
C ILE A 357 10.77 -5.06 12.62
N TRP A 358 9.57 -5.39 12.20
CA TRP A 358 9.31 -6.26 11.08
C TRP A 358 8.71 -5.42 9.96
N TYR A 359 9.24 -5.55 8.75
CA TYR A 359 8.70 -4.87 7.58
C TYR A 359 8.88 -5.70 6.32
N VAL A 360 8.19 -5.33 5.24
CA VAL A 360 8.31 -5.99 3.94
C VAL A 360 8.87 -5.04 2.89
N GLU A 361 9.89 -5.50 2.17
CA GLU A 361 10.43 -4.86 0.97
C GLU A 361 9.58 -5.25 -0.24
N SER A 362 8.62 -4.40 -0.61
CA SER A 362 7.50 -4.80 -1.46
C SER A 362 7.72 -4.60 -2.97
N ALA A 363 8.78 -3.90 -3.39
CA ALA A 363 9.18 -3.81 -4.80
C ALA A 363 10.11 -4.94 -5.26
N ILE A 364 10.59 -5.74 -4.30
CA ILE A 364 11.47 -6.90 -4.54
C ILE A 364 10.64 -8.11 -4.92
N ARG A 365 11.11 -8.95 -5.85
CA ARG A 365 10.41 -10.20 -6.22
C ARG A 365 11.34 -11.42 -6.05
N PRO A 366 10.94 -12.43 -5.25
CA PRO A 366 9.78 -12.41 -4.33
C PRO A 366 9.92 -11.30 -3.28
N ASN A 367 8.81 -10.82 -2.71
CA ASN A 367 8.85 -9.89 -1.58
C ASN A 367 9.64 -10.51 -0.41
N VAL A 368 10.34 -9.67 0.34
CA VAL A 368 11.21 -10.09 1.45
C VAL A 368 10.64 -9.56 2.76
N LEU A 369 10.37 -10.46 3.71
CA LEU A 369 10.10 -10.12 5.09
C LEU A 369 11.43 -9.84 5.80
N VAL A 370 11.58 -8.64 6.36
CA VAL A 370 12.77 -8.18 7.06
C VAL A 370 12.47 -7.99 8.53
N ARG A 371 13.35 -8.49 9.39
CA ARG A 371 13.42 -8.23 10.83
C ARG A 371 14.64 -7.36 11.11
N PHE A 372 14.45 -6.28 11.85
CA PHE A 372 15.51 -5.47 12.42
C PHE A 372 15.48 -5.60 13.94
N ASP A 373 16.53 -6.18 14.51
CA ASP A 373 16.69 -6.30 15.95
C ASP A 373 17.10 -4.96 16.55
N ILE A 374 16.27 -4.36 17.41
CA ILE A 374 16.51 -3.00 17.91
C ILE A 374 17.72 -2.96 18.84
N LYS A 375 18.02 -4.05 19.57
CA LYS A 375 19.11 -4.09 20.54
C LYS A 375 20.48 -4.24 19.86
N THR A 376 20.56 -5.09 18.85
CA THR A 376 21.81 -5.39 18.14
C THR A 376 22.00 -4.59 16.86
N GLU A 377 20.95 -3.90 16.41
CA GLU A 377 20.89 -3.16 15.14
C GLU A 377 21.24 -4.02 13.92
N LYS A 378 20.81 -5.29 13.94
CA LYS A 378 21.08 -6.25 12.87
C LYS A 378 19.81 -6.65 12.13
N PHE A 379 19.95 -6.78 10.82
CA PHE A 379 18.93 -7.33 9.95
C PHE A 379 18.97 -8.87 9.91
N GLN A 380 17.81 -9.46 9.71
CA GLN A 380 17.60 -10.84 9.27
C GLN A 380 16.39 -10.84 8.33
N SER A 381 16.38 -11.65 7.28
CA SER A 381 15.26 -11.65 6.34
C SER A 381 14.95 -13.02 5.71
N TRP A 382 13.77 -13.13 5.13
CA TRP A 382 13.23 -14.34 4.49
C TRP A 382 12.39 -13.97 3.27
N THR A 383 12.47 -14.78 2.21
CA THR A 383 11.56 -14.67 1.07
C THR A 383 10.16 -15.15 1.46
N ILE A 384 9.13 -14.43 1.03
CA ILE A 384 7.73 -14.86 1.17
C ILE A 384 7.44 -15.94 0.10
N PRO A 385 7.04 -17.19 0.46
CA PRO A 385 6.91 -18.30 -0.49
C PRO A 385 5.93 -18.03 -1.64
N GLY A 386 4.79 -17.39 -1.36
CA GLY A 386 3.81 -16.97 -2.36
C GLY A 386 4.23 -15.76 -3.19
N GLY A 387 5.42 -15.22 -2.94
CA GLY A 387 5.99 -14.05 -3.60
C GLY A 387 5.51 -12.72 -3.03
N GLY A 388 4.48 -12.69 -2.18
CA GLY A 388 3.90 -11.48 -1.57
C GLY A 388 3.09 -10.59 -2.53
N GLY A 389 3.49 -10.52 -3.80
CA GLY A 389 2.85 -9.74 -4.86
C GLY A 389 3.00 -8.23 -4.69
N VAL A 390 2.53 -7.71 -3.55
CA VAL A 390 2.88 -6.47 -2.84
C VAL A 390 2.29 -6.63 -1.45
N VAL A 391 3.11 -6.79 -0.40
CA VAL A 391 2.59 -6.72 0.98
C VAL A 391 2.39 -5.26 1.38
N ARG A 392 1.13 -4.86 1.53
CA ARG A 392 0.75 -3.44 1.71
C ARG A 392 0.64 -3.01 3.16
N ASN A 393 0.37 -3.96 4.03
CA ASN A 393 0.34 -3.77 5.46
C ASN A 393 0.56 -5.11 6.17
N MET A 394 0.93 -5.02 7.43
CA MET A 394 1.10 -6.17 8.32
C MET A 394 0.81 -5.76 9.76
N LYS A 395 0.50 -6.74 10.60
CA LYS A 395 0.23 -6.53 12.02
C LYS A 395 0.81 -7.66 12.84
N SER A 396 1.37 -7.34 14.01
CA SER A 396 1.70 -8.34 15.03
C SER A 396 0.42 -8.89 15.66
N THR A 397 0.40 -10.18 15.95
CA THR A 397 -0.67 -10.83 16.71
C THR A 397 -0.32 -10.88 18.20
N PRO A 398 -1.31 -10.97 19.11
CA PRO A 398 -1.04 -11.07 20.55
C PRO A 398 -0.22 -12.28 20.98
N ASP A 399 -0.27 -13.38 20.22
CA ASP A 399 0.48 -14.62 20.44
C ASP A 399 1.90 -14.58 19.82
N GLY A 400 2.33 -13.43 19.33
CA GLY A 400 3.72 -13.22 18.90
C GLY A 400 4.02 -13.63 17.46
N ASN A 401 3.03 -13.62 16.59
CA ASN A 401 3.12 -13.91 15.16
C ASN A 401 2.82 -12.65 14.33
N LEU A 402 2.81 -12.78 13.00
CA LEU A 402 2.50 -11.67 12.09
C LEU A 402 1.40 -12.08 11.11
N VAL A 403 0.46 -11.18 10.83
CA VAL A 403 -0.47 -11.32 9.71
C VAL A 403 -0.09 -10.36 8.59
N ILE A 404 -0.17 -10.84 7.35
CA ILE A 404 0.18 -10.08 6.14
C ILE A 404 -0.95 -10.18 5.11
N ALA A 405 -1.12 -9.12 4.32
CA ALA A 405 -2.00 -9.13 3.15
C ALA A 405 -1.15 -9.03 1.88
N GLU A 406 -1.20 -10.08 1.06
CA GLU A 406 -0.40 -10.26 -0.15
C GLU A 406 -1.23 -9.84 -1.38
N SER A 407 -1.41 -8.53 -1.49
CA SER A 407 -2.39 -7.88 -2.38
C SER A 407 -2.25 -8.29 -3.85
N GLY A 408 -1.02 -8.44 -4.33
CA GLY A 408 -0.74 -8.73 -5.73
C GLY A 408 -1.01 -10.18 -6.16
N VAL A 409 -1.12 -11.10 -5.20
CA VAL A 409 -1.30 -12.54 -5.44
C VAL A 409 -2.58 -13.09 -4.80
N ASN A 410 -3.50 -12.20 -4.41
CA ASN A 410 -4.82 -12.53 -3.85
C ASN A 410 -4.76 -13.44 -2.61
N LYS A 411 -3.77 -13.22 -1.74
CA LYS A 411 -3.56 -14.02 -0.53
C LYS A 411 -3.59 -13.21 0.75
N VAL A 412 -3.88 -13.90 1.85
CA VAL A 412 -3.56 -13.48 3.22
C VAL A 412 -2.60 -14.50 3.82
N GLY A 413 -1.72 -14.05 4.72
CA GLY A 413 -0.69 -14.90 5.29
C GLY A 413 -0.56 -14.76 6.81
N LEU A 414 -0.13 -15.83 7.45
CA LEU A 414 0.30 -15.92 8.84
C LEU A 414 1.77 -16.32 8.88
N VAL A 415 2.61 -15.45 9.43
CA VAL A 415 4.03 -15.73 9.68
C VAL A 415 4.17 -16.17 11.13
N LEU A 416 4.54 -17.43 11.32
CA LEU A 416 4.83 -17.99 12.63
C LEU A 416 6.26 -17.63 13.01
N VAL A 417 6.45 -16.92 14.11
CA VAL A 417 7.76 -16.44 14.56
C VAL A 417 8.29 -17.32 15.68
N GLY A 418 9.52 -17.83 15.54
CA GLY A 418 10.14 -18.67 16.56
C GLY A 418 9.65 -20.13 16.57
N SER A 419 8.79 -20.53 15.64
CA SER A 419 8.47 -21.94 15.42
C SER A 419 9.70 -22.63 14.79
N LYS A 420 10.28 -23.63 15.48
CA LYS A 420 11.09 -24.65 14.80
C LYS A 420 10.19 -25.32 13.76
N ASP A 421 10.70 -25.52 12.55
CA ASP A 421 9.98 -26.25 11.50
C ASP A 421 9.43 -27.57 12.05
N ALA A 422 8.11 -27.73 12.00
CA ALA A 422 7.41 -28.97 12.33
C ALA A 422 7.72 -30.11 11.32
N ASN A 423 8.64 -29.89 10.37
CA ASN A 423 9.08 -30.88 9.39
C ASN A 423 10.53 -31.34 9.55
N SER A 424 11.19 -31.05 10.67
CA SER A 424 12.43 -31.75 11.06
C SER A 424 12.15 -33.04 11.83
N SER A 425 11.35 -33.93 11.24
CA SER A 425 11.25 -35.32 11.68
C SER A 425 10.78 -36.22 10.54
N ARG A 426 11.72 -36.62 9.68
CA ARG A 426 12.08 -38.01 9.33
C ARG A 426 13.13 -38.02 8.24
#